data_AF-A0A0B5BC05-F1
#
_entry.id   AF-A0A0B5BC05-F1
#
_cell.length_a   1.000
_cell.length_b   1.000
_cell.length_c   1.000
_cell.angle_alpha   90.00
_cell.angle_beta   90.00
_cell.angle_gamma   90.00
#
_symmetry.space_group_name_H-M   'P 1'
#
loop_
_entity.id
_entity.type
_entity.pdbx_description
1 polymer ?
#
loop_
_entity_poly.entity_id
_entity_poly.type
_entity_poly.pdbx_seq_one_letter_code
_entity_poly.pdbx_strand_id
1 'polypeptide(L)' 'MTRSKTKPTVAKPLFDPATAIRFAEGGAEGRPVAASDEATLVLRLDAEVFARLTIEAARKEKSVEHLVERLIAKYLAKR' A
#
# COMPACT_ATOMS: atom_id res chain seq x y z
N MET A 1 7.95 -51.41 14.22
CA MET A 1 7.81 -50.97 12.82
C MET A 1 8.00 -49.46 12.75
N THR A 2 9.10 -48.98 12.18
CA THR A 2 9.44 -47.55 12.08
C THR A 2 9.07 -47.02 10.69
N ARG A 3 8.22 -45.99 10.63
CA ARG A 3 7.77 -45.38 9.36
C ARG A 3 8.82 -44.38 8.85
N SER A 4 9.41 -44.67 7.70
CA SER A 4 10.35 -43.79 6.98
C SER A 4 9.63 -42.52 6.51
N LYS A 5 10.13 -41.35 6.90
CA LYS A 5 9.60 -40.04 6.45
C LYS A 5 10.24 -39.66 5.11
N THR A 6 9.55 -39.90 4.01
CA THR A 6 9.96 -39.43 2.67
C THR A 6 9.63 -37.94 2.55
N LYS A 7 10.65 -37.08 2.35
CA LYS A 7 10.43 -35.66 2.08
C LYS A 7 10.00 -35.48 0.63
N PRO A 8 8.97 -34.67 0.33
CA PRO A 8 8.57 -34.39 -1.05
C PRO A 8 9.65 -33.53 -1.72
N THR A 9 10.10 -33.96 -2.90
CA THR A 9 11.06 -33.22 -3.72
C THR A 9 10.42 -31.93 -4.20
N VAL A 10 10.84 -30.80 -3.66
CA VAL A 10 10.39 -29.48 -4.10
C VAL A 10 10.97 -29.23 -5.49
N ALA A 11 10.12 -29.34 -6.52
CA ALA A 11 10.48 -28.94 -7.87
C ALA A 11 10.67 -27.42 -7.90
N LYS A 12 11.81 -26.97 -8.40
CA LYS A 12 12.07 -25.54 -8.62
C LYS A 12 11.03 -24.99 -9.60
N PRO A 13 10.52 -23.77 -9.41
CA PRO A 13 9.62 -23.16 -10.38
C PRO A 13 10.36 -23.01 -11.71
N LEU A 14 9.92 -23.75 -12.72
CA LEU A 14 10.43 -23.64 -14.07
C LEU A 14 9.79 -22.36 -14.67
N PHE A 15 10.59 -21.31 -14.84
CA PHE A 15 10.11 -20.07 -15.42
C PHE A 15 9.97 -20.25 -16.95
N ASP A 16 8.74 -20.25 -17.45
CA ASP A 16 8.44 -20.34 -18.87
C ASP A 16 8.45 -18.91 -19.49
N PRO A 17 9.39 -18.61 -20.42
CA PRO A 17 9.48 -17.29 -21.04
C PRO A 17 8.21 -16.89 -21.80
N ALA A 18 7.40 -17.84 -22.28
CA ALA A 18 6.13 -17.53 -22.95
C ALA A 18 5.09 -16.96 -21.97
N THR A 19 5.17 -17.32 -20.69
CA THR A 19 4.30 -16.77 -19.64
C THR A 19 4.73 -15.36 -19.25
N ALA A 20 6.04 -15.07 -19.25
CA ALA A 20 6.57 -13.75 -18.96
C ALA A 20 6.08 -12.68 -19.95
N ILE A 21 5.94 -13.05 -21.23
CA ILE A 21 5.47 -12.14 -22.27
C ILE A 21 3.98 -11.78 -22.07
N ARG A 22 3.14 -12.71 -21.61
CA ARG A 22 1.74 -12.40 -21.25
C ARG A 22 1.62 -11.40 -20.10
N PHE A 23 2.53 -11.45 -19.13
CA PHE A 23 2.57 -10.43 -18.07
C PHE A 23 3.08 -9.07 -18.57
N ALA A 24 3.92 -9.04 -19.60
CA ALA A 24 4.40 -7.80 -20.20
C ALA A 24 3.35 -7.15 -21.13
N GLU A 25 2.60 -7.95 -21.89
CA GLU A 25 1.56 -7.46 -22.83
C GLU A 25 0.27 -7.04 -22.12
N GLY A 26 -0.04 -7.61 -20.95
CA GLY A 26 -1.22 -7.23 -20.15
C GLY A 26 -1.10 -5.88 -19.41
N GLY A 27 0.03 -5.17 -19.52
CA GLY A 27 0.29 -3.90 -18.84
C GLY A 27 -0.04 -2.64 -19.63
N ALA A 28 -0.47 -2.76 -20.89
CA ALA A 28 -0.57 -1.64 -21.82
C ALA A 28 -1.99 -1.36 -22.35
N GLU A 29 -3.04 -1.80 -21.65
CA GLU A 29 -4.38 -1.25 -21.90
C GLU A 29 -4.54 0.06 -21.12
N GLY A 30 -4.18 1.16 -21.80
CA GLY A 30 -4.50 2.52 -21.40
C GLY A 30 -6.02 2.70 -21.29
N ARG A 31 -6.55 2.39 -20.12
CA ARG A 31 -7.87 2.82 -19.70
C ARG A 31 -7.81 4.35 -19.58
N PRO A 32 -8.72 5.13 -20.18
CA PRO A 32 -8.76 6.57 -19.91
C PRO A 32 -9.05 6.71 -18.42
N VAL A 33 -8.04 7.12 -17.65
CA VAL A 33 -8.22 7.50 -16.26
C VAL A 33 -9.05 8.77 -16.33
N ALA A 34 -10.37 8.61 -16.20
CA ALA A 34 -11.24 9.70 -15.77
C ALA A 34 -10.49 10.41 -14.65
N ALA A 35 -10.27 11.73 -14.77
CA ALA A 35 -9.48 12.50 -13.81
C ALA A 35 -9.91 12.11 -12.39
N SER A 36 -9.17 11.19 -11.79
CA SER A 36 -9.44 10.75 -10.45
C SER A 36 -8.91 11.92 -9.64
N ASP A 37 -9.80 12.62 -8.93
CA ASP A 37 -9.45 13.60 -7.89
C ASP A 37 -8.72 12.92 -6.69
N GLU A 38 -8.04 11.80 -6.94
CA GLU A 38 -7.29 11.02 -6.00
C GLU A 38 -5.83 11.45 -6.10
N ALA A 39 -5.40 12.27 -5.15
CA ALA A 39 -4.01 12.69 -5.00
C ALA A 39 -3.36 11.88 -3.87
N THR A 40 -2.34 11.10 -4.18
CA THR A 40 -1.52 10.43 -3.16
C THR A 40 -0.44 11.38 -2.65
N LEU A 41 -0.43 11.64 -1.34
CA LEU A 41 0.55 12.51 -0.69
C LEU A 41 1.48 11.69 0.21
N VAL A 42 2.79 11.81 0.01
CA VAL A 42 3.80 11.22 0.90
C VAL A 42 4.37 12.31 1.81
N LEU A 43 4.06 12.25 3.10
CA LEU A 43 4.55 13.19 4.11
C LEU A 43 5.75 12.59 4.85
N ARG A 44 6.85 13.34 4.91
CA ARG A 44 7.98 13.03 5.79
C ARG A 44 7.84 13.85 7.05
N LEU A 45 7.63 13.17 8.17
CA LEU A 45 7.43 13.77 9.48
C LEU A 45 8.52 13.27 10.43
N ASP A 46 8.92 14.13 11.37
CA ASP A 46 9.76 13.70 12.47
C ASP A 46 9.00 12.70 13.36
N ALA A 47 9.74 11.76 13.94
CA ALA A 47 9.16 10.68 14.76
C ALA A 47 8.32 11.21 15.93
N GLU A 48 8.76 12.31 16.54
CA GLU A 48 8.04 12.95 17.65
C GLU A 48 6.68 13.52 17.20
N VAL A 49 6.65 14.15 16.03
CA VAL A 49 5.42 14.73 15.46
C VAL A 49 4.44 13.62 15.09
N PHE A 50 4.95 12.54 14.47
CA PHE A 50 4.13 11.39 14.13
C PHE A 50 3.52 10.74 15.38
N ALA A 51 4.31 10.53 16.45
CA ALA A 51 3.82 9.96 17.70
C ALA A 51 2.69 10.79 18.32
N ARG A 52 2.83 12.13 18.32
CA ARG A 52 1.78 13.04 18.81
C ARG A 52 0.49 12.93 17.99
N LEU A 53 0.60 12.84 16.66
CA LEU A 53 -0.55 12.63 15.77
C LEU A 53 -1.23 11.29 16.03
N THR A 54 -0.47 10.21 16.24
CA THR A 54 -1.04 8.89 16.55
C THR A 54 -1.82 8.90 17.86
N ILE A 55 -1.29 9.54 18.91
CA ILE A 55 -1.98 9.68 20.20
C ILE A 55 -3.28 10.49 20.04
N GLU A 56 -3.25 11.59 19.29
CA GLU A 56 -4.44 12.39 19.03
C GLU A 56 -5.49 11.66 18.19
N ALA A 57 -5.06 10.87 17.20
CA ALA A 57 -5.93 10.06 16.37
C ALA A 57 -6.64 9.00 17.23
N ALA A 58 -5.89 8.31 18.09
CA ALA A 58 -6.43 7.34 19.04
C ALA A 58 -7.45 7.96 20.01
N ARG A 59 -7.18 9.16 20.54
CA ARG A 59 -8.12 9.89 21.42
C ARG A 59 -9.43 10.26 20.74
N LYS A 60 -9.43 10.42 19.42
CA LYS A 60 -10.60 10.85 18.63
C LYS A 60 -11.28 9.68 17.91
N GLU A 61 -10.85 8.44 18.18
CA GLU A 61 -11.33 7.21 17.52
C GLU A 61 -11.30 7.31 15.99
N LYS A 62 -10.26 7.96 15.44
CA LYS A 62 -10.11 8.22 14.01
C LYS A 62 -8.77 7.72 13.50
N SER A 63 -8.70 7.44 12.20
CA SER A 63 -7.41 7.15 11.56
C SER A 63 -6.52 8.40 11.57
N VAL A 64 -5.22 8.17 11.52
CA VAL A 64 -4.22 9.24 11.39
C VAL A 64 -4.45 10.02 10.09
N GLU A 65 -4.84 9.34 9.02
CA GLU A 65 -5.19 9.93 7.72
C GLU A 65 -6.34 10.94 7.86
N HIS A 66 -7.46 10.53 8.49
CA HIS A 66 -8.61 11.41 8.71
C HIS A 66 -8.22 12.65 9.54
N LEU A 67 -7.34 12.47 10.52
CA LEU A 67 -6.85 13.59 11.33
C LEU A 67 -6.02 14.57 10.48
N VAL A 68 -5.11 14.05 9.64
CA VAL A 68 -4.26 14.85 8.75
C VAL A 68 -5.11 15.60 7.72
N GLU A 69 -6.08 14.94 7.09
CA GLU A 69 -7.02 15.60 6.16
C GLU A 69 -7.76 16.76 6.82
N ARG A 70 -8.25 16.56 8.06
CA ARG A 70 -8.90 17.64 8.81
C ARG A 70 -7.96 18.80 9.13
N LEU A 71 -6.70 18.52 9.43
CA LEU A 71 -5.70 19.57 9.69
C LEU A 71 -5.40 20.36 8.42
N ILE A 72 -5.25 19.68 7.28
CA ILE A 72 -5.06 20.31 5.97
C ILE A 72 -6.27 21.18 5.62
N ALA A 73 -7.49 20.64 5.72
CA ALA A 73 -8.72 21.37 5.46
C ALA A 73 -8.87 22.61 6.35
N LYS A 74 -8.55 22.49 7.65
CA LYS A 74 -8.58 23.61 8.60
C LYS A 74 -7.56 24.69 8.26
N TYR A 75 -6.38 24.31 7.78
CA TYR A 75 -5.35 25.26 7.36
C TYR A 75 -5.77 26.00 6.08
N LEU A 76 -6.30 25.27 5.09
CA LEU A 76 -6.78 25.85 3.83
C LEU A 76 -7.97 26.80 4.05
N ALA A 77 -8.91 26.45 4.93
CA ALA A 77 -10.07 27.31 5.23
C ALA A 77 -9.70 28.61 5.97
N LYS A 78 -8.50 28.71 6.55
CA LYS A 78 -8.01 29.92 7.21
C LYS A 78 -7.29 30.87 6.24
N ARG A 79 -6.97 30.40 5.04
CA ARG A 79 -6.25 31.15 4.02
C ARG A 79 -7.23 31.84 3.08
#